data_AF-A0A3C0CSY4-F1
#
_entry.id   AF-A0A3C0CSY4-F1
#
_cell.length_a   1.000
_cell.length_b   1.000
_cell.length_c   1.000
_cell.angle_alpha   90.00
_cell.angle_beta   90.00
_cell.angle_gamma   90.00
#
_symmetry.space_group_name_H-M   'P 1'
#
loop_
_entity.id
_entity.type
_entity.pdbx_description
1 polymer ?
#
loop_
_entity_poly.entity_id
_entity_poly.type
_entity_poly.pdbx_seq_one_letter_code
_entity_poly.pdbx_strand_id
1 'polypeptide(L)' 'RYCQDLAAIFHTFYTECRVMGEDPALTNARLALVDSARIVLQNALGLLGISAPSTM' A
#
# COMPACT_ATOMS: atom_id res chain seq x y z
N ARG A 1 11.01 -0.75 -12.15
CA ARG A 1 11.82 -0.82 -10.91
C ARG A 1 11.08 -0.18 -9.73
N TYR A 2 10.72 1.11 -9.79
CA TYR A 2 9.95 1.78 -8.72
C TYR A 2 8.73 1.00 -8.17
N CYS A 3 7.80 0.54 -9.03
CA CYS A 3 6.61 -0.18 -8.56
C CYS A 3 6.95 -1.49 -7.83
N GLN A 4 7.99 -2.19 -8.28
CA GLN A 4 8.42 -3.46 -7.67
C GLN A 4 9.05 -3.20 -6.30
N ASP A 5 9.91 -2.19 -6.20
CA ASP A 5 10.57 -1.82 -4.95
C ASP A 5 9.53 -1.32 -3.92
N LEU A 6 8.58 -0.49 -4.35
CA LEU A 6 7.50 0.00 -3.50
C LEU A 6 6.60 -1.15 -3.02
N ALA A 7 6.23 -2.07 -3.91
CA ALA A 7 5.43 -3.24 -3.55
C ALA A 7 6.16 -4.14 -2.54
N ALA A 8 7.48 -4.34 -2.70
CA ALA A 8 8.28 -5.14 -1.77
C ALA A 8 8.35 -4.51 -0.37
N ILE A 9 8.58 -3.19 -0.29
CA ILE A 9 8.60 -2.48 1.00
C ILE A 9 7.22 -2.51 1.65
N PHE A 10 6.15 -2.28 0.87
CA PHE A 10 4.78 -2.33 1.37
C PHE A 10 4.39 -3.72 1.86
N HIS A 11 4.83 -4.78 1.19
CA HIS A 11 4.60 -6.15 1.62
C HIS A 11 5.24 -6.44 2.99
N THR A 12 6.49 -6.03 3.18
CA THR A 12 7.16 -6.14 4.49
C THR A 12 6.39 -5.36 5.57
N PHE A 13 5.97 -4.13 5.27
CA PHE A 13 5.13 -3.36 6.20
C PHE A 13 3.84 -4.11 6.57
N TYR A 14 3.14 -4.69 5.60
CA TYR A 14 1.87 -5.39 5.87
C TYR A 14 2.05 -6.62 6.77
N THR A 15 3.16 -7.34 6.62
CA THR A 15 3.48 -8.52 7.45
C THR A 15 3.91 -8.13 8.87
N GLU A 16 4.77 -7.12 9.00
CA GLU A 16 5.37 -6.74 10.28
C GLU A 16 4.49 -5.78 11.11
N CYS A 17 3.66 -4.96 10.44
CA CYS A 17 2.83 -3.95 11.08
C CYS A 17 1.34 -4.27 10.94
N ARG A 18 0.77 -4.85 12.00
CA ARG A 18 -0.67 -5.12 12.04
C ARG A 18 -1.50 -3.83 11.95
N VAL A 19 -2.25 -3.67 10.86
CA VAL A 19 -3.01 -2.43 10.60
C VAL A 19 -4.23 -2.30 11.51
N MET A 20 -4.92 -3.41 11.82
CA MET A 20 -6.13 -3.42 12.64
C MET A 20 -5.95 -4.16 13.98
N GLY A 21 -6.57 -3.64 15.04
CA GLY A 21 -6.56 -4.24 16.38
C GLY A 21 -5.59 -3.58 17.36
N GLU A 22 -5.06 -2.41 17.00
CA GLU A 22 -4.22 -1.56 17.86
C GLU A 22 -4.99 -0.31 18.31
N ASP A 23 -4.32 0.59 19.03
CA ASP A 23 -4.85 1.91 19.37
C ASP A 23 -5.48 2.63 18.14
N PRO A 24 -6.62 3.30 18.28
CA PRO A 24 -7.31 3.96 17.17
C PRO A 24 -6.45 4.98 16.43
N ALA A 25 -5.58 5.73 17.11
CA ALA A 25 -4.71 6.72 16.46
C ALA A 25 -3.65 6.02 15.59
N LEU A 26 -3.05 4.94 16.10
CA LEU A 26 -2.08 4.14 15.35
C LEU A 26 -2.72 3.43 14.16
N THR A 27 -3.92 2.88 14.35
CA THR A 27 -4.72 2.26 13.29
C THR A 27 -5.00 3.27 12.17
N ASN A 28 -5.46 4.47 12.51
CA ASN A 28 -5.74 5.53 11.52
C ASN A 28 -4.48 5.96 10.76
N ALA A 29 -3.35 6.10 11.44
CA ALA A 29 -2.08 6.42 10.79
C ALA A 29 -1.64 5.31 9.81
N ARG A 30 -1.77 4.05 10.19
CA ARG A 30 -1.46 2.91 9.33
C ARG A 30 -2.42 2.79 8.13
N LEU A 31 -3.71 3.08 8.32
CA LEU A 31 -4.69 3.12 7.23
C LEU A 31 -4.35 4.22 6.21
N ALA A 32 -3.95 5.41 6.66
CA ALA A 32 -3.52 6.49 5.78
C ALA A 32 -2.28 6.11 4.95
N LEU A 33 -1.33 5.39 5.55
CA LEU A 33 -0.16 4.85 4.85
C LEU A 33 -0.57 3.84 3.78
N VAL A 34 -1.45 2.89 4.12
CA VAL A 34 -1.97 1.88 3.18
C VAL A 34 -2.66 2.52 1.99
N ASP A 35 -3.51 3.52 2.23
CA ASP A 35 -4.23 4.22 1.17
C ASP A 35 -3.27 5.01 0.26
N SER A 36 -2.27 5.66 0.85
CA SER A 36 -1.24 6.37 0.09
C SER A 36 -0.46 5.42 -0.82
N ALA A 37 -0.04 4.26 -0.31
CA ALA A 37 0.66 3.24 -1.09
C ALA A 37 -0.21 2.71 -2.25
N ARG A 38 -1.50 2.48 -1.99
CA ARG A 38 -2.49 2.07 -2.99
C ARG A 38 -2.59 3.08 -4.14
N ILE A 39 -2.74 4.37 -3.81
CA ILE A 39 -2.86 5.45 -4.81
C ILE A 39 -1.58 5.55 -5.65
N VAL A 40 -0.40 5.51 -5.01
CA VAL A 40 0.87 5.60 -5.72
C VAL A 40 1.08 4.41 -6.65
N LEU A 41 0.78 3.18 -6.20
CA LEU A 41 0.86 2.00 -7.06
C LEU A 41 -0.12 2.07 -8.22
N GLN A 42 -1.35 2.51 -7.99
CA GLN A 42 -2.34 2.69 -9.06
C GLN A 42 -1.86 3.69 -10.12
N ASN A 43 -1.35 4.85 -9.68
CA ASN A 43 -0.83 5.87 -10.58
C ASN A 43 0.38 5.34 -11.37
N ALA A 44 1.32 4.70 -10.69
CA ALA A 44 2.54 4.20 -11.31
C ALA A 44 2.28 3.05 -12.29
N LEU A 45 1.34 2.14 -11.99
CA LEU A 45 0.89 1.11 -12.93
C LEU A 45 0.11 1.71 -14.11
N GLY A 46 -0.73 2.72 -13.85
CA GLY A 46 -1.46 3.45 -14.88
C GLY A 46 -0.54 4.14 -15.89
N LEU A 47 0.58 4.74 -15.43
CA LEU A 47 1.61 5.30 -16.31
C LEU A 47 2.27 4.25 -17.21
N LEU A 48 2.25 2.97 -16.81
CA LEU A 48 2.77 1.85 -17.61
C LEU A 48 1.69 1.21 -18.49
N GLY A 49 0.45 1.72 -18.47
CA GLY A 49 -0.68 1.11 -19.17
C GLY A 49 -1.16 -0.21 -18.56
N ILE A 50 -0.81 -0.48 -17.30
CA ILE A 50 -1.19 -1.70 -16.58
C ILE A 50 -2.40 -1.40 -15.69
N SER A 51 -3.45 -2.21 -15.80
CA SER A 51 -4.60 -2.13 -14.91
C SER A 51 -4.24 -2.56 -13.49
N ALA A 52 -4.62 -1.75 -12.50
CA ALA A 52 -4.49 -2.07 -11.07
C ALA A 52 -5.88 -2.47 -10.51
N PRO A 53 -6.18 -3.78 -10.37
CA PRO A 53 -7.48 -4.22 -9.89
C PRO A 53 -7.66 -3.91 -8.39
N SER A 54 -8.90 -3.60 -7.99
CA SER A 54 -9.26 -3.31 -6.59
C SER A 54 -9.22 -4.55 -5.69
N THR A 55 -9.22 -5.73 -6.29
CA THR A 55 -9.13 -7.03 -5.63
C THR A 55 -8.26 -7.90 -6.52
N MET A 56 -7.21 -8.51 -5.95
CA MET A 56 -6.45 -9.56 -6.63
C MET A 56 -7.13 -10.90 -6.45
#